data_AF-A0AAW6RAK2-F1
#
_entry.id   AF-A0AAW6RAK2-F1
#
_cell.length_a   1.000
_cell.length_b   1.000
_cell.length_c   1.000
_cell.angle_alpha   90.00
_cell.angle_beta   90.00
_cell.angle_gamma   90.00
#
_symmetry.space_group_name_H-M   'P 1'
#
loop_
_entity.id
_entity.type
_entity.pdbx_description
1 polymer ?
#
loop_
_entity_poly.entity_id
_entity_poly.type
_entity_poly.pdbx_seq_one_letter_code
_entity_poly.pdbx_strand_id
1 'polypeptide(L)' 'MAAPHTRQARTEDEVLAAATAGHVMAGMPPTAADVDAARRVLRGESSVEEELAQMRDEFRRRRS' A
#
# COMPACT_ATOMS: atom_id res chain seq x y z
N MET A 1 5.59 -21.37 20.12
CA MET A 1 5.82 -19.96 20.52
C MET A 1 5.13 -19.07 19.50
N ALA A 2 3.86 -18.70 19.73
CA ALA A 2 3.19 -17.69 18.93
C ALA A 2 3.74 -16.32 19.34
N ALA A 3 4.20 -15.52 18.39
CA ALA A 3 4.67 -14.17 18.67
C ALA A 3 3.54 -13.38 19.35
N PRO A 4 3.83 -12.62 20.42
CA PRO A 4 2.81 -11.85 21.10
C PRO A 4 2.31 -10.78 20.13
N HIS A 5 1.09 -10.94 19.61
CA HIS A 5 0.36 -9.87 18.95
C HIS A 5 -0.03 -8.86 20.03
N THR A 6 0.92 -8.03 20.43
CA THR A 6 0.76 -6.98 21.43
C THR A 6 -0.26 -5.97 20.90
N ARG A 7 -1.48 -6.04 21.43
CA ARG A 7 -2.44 -5.00 21.86
C ARG A 7 -2.15 -3.50 21.58
N GLN A 8 -1.55 -3.15 20.47
CA GLN A 8 -1.49 -1.81 19.89
C GLN A 8 -1.58 -2.03 18.38
N ALA A 9 -2.74 -1.70 17.79
CA ALA A 9 -2.83 -1.66 16.34
C ALA A 9 -1.75 -0.70 15.85
N ARG A 10 -0.89 -1.16 14.92
CA ARG A 10 0.09 -0.28 14.28
C ARG A 10 -0.64 0.91 13.67
N THR A 11 -0.08 2.09 13.83
CA THR A 11 -0.59 3.30 13.18
C THR A 11 -0.51 3.16 11.66
N GLU A 12 -1.35 3.90 10.94
CA GLU A 12 -1.31 3.97 9.47
C GLU A 12 0.12 4.23 8.96
N ASP A 13 0.82 5.19 9.59
CA ASP A 13 2.18 5.56 9.20
C ASP A 13 3.21 4.46 9.50
N GLU A 14 3.07 3.70 10.60
CA GLU A 14 3.94 2.54 10.87
C GLU A 14 3.75 1.42 9.84
N VAL A 15 2.51 1.16 9.45
CA VAL A 15 2.19 0.15 8.41
C VAL A 15 2.79 0.57 7.07
N LEU A 16 2.61 1.84 6.69
CA LEU A 16 3.15 2.39 5.44
C LEU A 16 4.67 2.44 5.44
N ALA A 17 5.29 2.78 6.58
CA ALA A 17 6.75 2.79 6.72
C ALA A 17 7.33 1.39 6.52
N ALA A 18 6.72 0.36 7.13
CA ALA A 18 7.14 -1.03 6.96
C ALA A 18 7.00 -1.51 5.50
N ALA A 19 5.87 -1.22 4.86
CA ALA A 19 5.64 -1.56 3.46
C ALA A 19 6.62 -0.83 2.52
N THR A 20 6.88 0.46 2.77
CA THR A 20 7.83 1.28 2.01
C THR A 20 9.25 0.75 2.16
N ALA A 21 9.66 0.38 3.38
CA ALA A 21 10.98 -0.18 3.62
C ALA A 21 11.21 -1.46 2.80
N GLY A 22 10.22 -2.37 2.74
CA GLY A 22 10.29 -3.58 1.90
C GLY A 22 10.47 -3.27 0.42
N HIS A 23 9.73 -2.30 -0.11
CA HIS A 23 9.83 -1.84 -1.49
C HIS A 23 11.19 -1.20 -1.82
N VAL A 24 11.71 -0.37 -0.91
CA VAL A 24 13.05 0.23 -1.02
C VAL A 24 14.14 -0.85 -1.01
N MET A 25 14.05 -1.82 -0.09
CA MET A 25 14.99 -2.94 -0.03
C MET A 25 14.96 -3.80 -1.30
N ALA A 26 13.81 -3.90 -1.96
CA ALA A 26 13.66 -4.58 -3.24
C ALA A 26 14.14 -3.74 -4.45
N GLY A 27 14.64 -2.52 -4.23
CA GLY A 27 15.05 -1.60 -5.31
C GLY A 27 13.88 -1.02 -6.10
N MET A 28 12.66 -1.10 -5.57
CA MET A 28 11.42 -0.64 -6.20
C MET A 28 10.69 0.34 -5.27
N PRO A 29 11.27 1.53 -4.99
CA PRO A 29 10.63 2.49 -4.09
C PRO A 29 9.21 2.84 -4.59
N PRO A 30 8.20 2.87 -3.69
CA PRO A 30 6.84 3.20 -4.09
C PRO A 30 6.75 4.68 -4.47
N THR A 31 5.88 4.98 -5.43
CA THR A 31 5.56 6.36 -5.80
C THR A 31 4.61 6.99 -4.79
N ALA A 32 4.48 8.33 -4.81
CA ALA A 32 3.49 9.02 -3.98
C ALA A 32 2.07 8.51 -4.24
N ALA A 33 1.73 8.19 -5.49
CA ALA A 33 0.43 7.64 -5.86
C ALA A 33 0.19 6.26 -5.22
N ASP A 34 1.21 5.40 -5.12
CA ASP A 34 1.11 4.09 -4.47
C ASP A 34 0.86 4.24 -2.96
N VAL A 35 1.52 5.21 -2.33
CA VAL A 35 1.33 5.52 -0.91
C VAL A 35 -0.09 6.05 -0.65
N ASP A 36 -0.60 6.95 -1.50
CA ASP A 36 -1.95 7.48 -1.37
C ASP A 36 -3.02 6.40 -1.57
N ALA A 37 -2.82 5.48 -2.52
CA ALA A 37 -3.70 4.31 -2.70
C ALA A 37 -3.70 3.41 -1.46
N ALA A 38 -2.53 3.12 -0.90
CA ALA A 38 -2.41 2.35 0.34
C ALA A 38 -3.11 3.04 1.52
N ARG A 39 -3.06 4.37 1.63
CA ARG A 39 -3.79 5.13 2.65
C ARG A 39 -5.31 4.97 2.52
N ARG A 40 -5.86 5.09 1.31
CA ARG A 40 -7.31 4.90 1.06
C ARG A 40 -7.77 3.51 1.47
N VAL A 41 -6.99 2.48 1.15
CA VAL A 41 -7.26 1.09 1.57
C VAL A 41 -7.22 0.94 3.09
N LEU A 42 -6.18 1.46 3.75
CA LEU A 42 -6.04 1.35 5.21
C LEU A 42 -7.17 2.06 5.97
N ARG A 43 -7.73 3.13 5.39
CA ARG A 43 -8.87 3.87 5.95
C ARG A 43 -10.23 3.26 5.58
N GLY A 44 -10.27 2.28 4.68
CA GLY A 44 -11.51 1.68 4.17
C GLY A 44 -12.29 2.58 3.21
N GLU A 45 -11.63 3.58 2.61
CA GLU A 45 -12.21 4.47 1.60
C GLU A 45 -12.29 3.77 0.22
N SER A 46 -11.48 2.74 0.01
CA SER A 46 -11.51 1.87 -1.18
C SER A 46 -11.01 0.46 -0.82
N SER A 47 -11.31 -0.52 -1.66
CA SER A 47 -10.76 -1.87 -1.59
C SER A 47 -9.45 -2.01 -2.39
N VAL A 48 -8.66 -3.03 -2.07
CA VAL A 48 -7.43 -3.35 -2.83
C VAL A 48 -7.77 -3.64 -4.30
N GLU A 49 -8.87 -4.34 -4.54
CA GLU A 49 -9.34 -4.71 -5.87
C GLU A 49 -9.70 -3.49 -6.72
N GLU A 50 -10.33 -2.49 -6.13
CA GLU A 50 -10.66 -1.23 -6.80
C GLU A 50 -9.42 -0.43 -7.18
N GLU A 51 -8.45 -0.27 -6.27
CA GLU A 51 -7.19 0.42 -6.56
C GLU A 51 -6.38 -0.32 -7.64
N LEU A 52 -6.34 -1.66 -7.60
CA LEU A 52 -5.69 -2.47 -8.64
C LEU A 52 -6.38 -2.34 -10.01
N ALA A 53 -7.72 -2.30 -10.03
CA ALA A 53 -8.47 -2.08 -11.27
C ALA A 53 -8.15 -0.71 -11.88
N GLN A 54 -8.12 0.34 -11.05
CA GLN A 54 -7.78 1.71 -11.47
C GLN A 54 -6.34 1.78 -12.02
N MET A 55 -5.36 1.22 -11.31
CA MET A 55 -3.96 1.19 -11.79
C MET A 55 -3.86 0.48 -13.14
N ARG A 56 -4.53 -0.67 -13.31
CA ARG A 56 -4.51 -1.42 -14.57
C ARG A 56 -5.12 -0.64 -15.73
N ASP A 57 -6.21 0.06 -15.48
CA ASP A 57 -6.86 0.90 -16.49
C ASP A 57 -5.99 2.11 -16.87
N GLU A 58 -5.32 2.73 -15.91
CA GLU A 58 -4.36 3.79 -16.17
C GLU A 58 -3.16 3.29 -17.00
N PHE A 59 -2.58 2.15 -16.64
CA PHE A 59 -1.51 1.52 -17.42
C PHE A 59 -1.94 1.22 -18.85
N ARG A 60 -3.20 0.80 -19.05
CA ARG A 60 -3.75 0.55 -20.40
C ARG A 60 -3.85 1.86 -21.19
N ARG A 61 -4.35 2.94 -20.59
CA ARG A 61 -4.47 4.26 -21.23
C ARG A 61 -3.12 4.86 -21.60
N ARG A 62 -2.09 4.68 -20.76
CA ARG A 62 -0.73 5.16 -21.04
C ARG A 62 -0.03 4.41 -22.18
N ARG A 63 -0.48 3.21 -22.54
CA ARG A 63 0.09 2.40 -23.63
C ARG A 63 -0.65 2.53 -24.96
N SER A 64 -1.82 3.17 -25.01
CA SER A 64 -2.53 3.46 -26.27
C SER A 64 -2.14 4.82 -26.81
#